data_AF-A0A529FF13-F1
#
_entry.id   AF-A0A529FF13-F1
#
_cell.length_a   1.000
_cell.length_b   1.000
_cell.length_c   1.000
_cell.angle_alpha   90.00
_cell.angle_beta   90.00
_cell.angle_gamma   90.00
#
_symmetry.space_group_name_H-M   'P 1'
#
loop_
_entity.id
_entity.type
_entity.pdbx_description
1 polymer ?
#
loop_
_entity_poly.entity_id
_entity_poly.type
_entity_poly.pdbx_seq_one_letter_code
_entity_poly.pdbx_strand_id
1 'polypeptide(L)'
;MTARQKKVQISVYLDPPVMTMLVDYAARREQSQSMIAEAAIASFLSPDADERREAAISKRLDQVDRRLTRQERDIGIAVETLAVFVRFWLATTPALPEPAAQAARAKAAERYEAFVTALG
;
A
#
# COMPACT_ATOMS: atom_id res chain seq x y z
N MET A 1 -28.62 38.99 -20.13
CA MET A 1 -27.37 38.65 -20.85
C MET A 1 -26.20 39.12 -20.00
N THR A 2 -25.67 38.25 -19.13
CA THR A 2 -24.50 38.57 -18.29
C THR A 2 -23.26 38.60 -19.18
N ALA A 3 -22.63 39.77 -19.28
CA ALA A 3 -21.41 39.94 -20.07
C ALA A 3 -20.32 39.00 -19.52
N ARG A 4 -19.74 38.16 -20.38
CA ARG A 4 -18.56 37.34 -20.04
C ARG A 4 -17.43 38.30 -19.68
N GLN A 5 -17.12 38.44 -18.39
CA GLN A 5 -15.97 39.22 -17.95
C GLN A 5 -14.72 38.66 -18.63
N LYS A 6 -13.93 39.55 -19.24
CA LYS A 6 -12.66 39.19 -19.87
C LYS A 6 -11.66 38.77 -18.80
N LYS A 7 -10.90 37.70 -19.06
CA LYS A 7 -9.80 37.26 -18.19
C LYS A 7 -8.76 38.37 -18.07
N VAL A 8 -8.20 38.55 -16.87
CA VAL A 8 -7.13 39.53 -16.59
C VAL A 8 -5.81 38.94 -17.07
N GLN A 9 -5.06 39.70 -17.88
CA GLN A 9 -3.71 39.31 -18.30
C GLN A 9 -2.72 39.58 -17.17
N ILE A 10 -1.92 38.58 -16.83
CA ILE A 10 -0.80 38.70 -15.89
C ILE A 10 0.51 38.44 -16.63
N SER A 11 1.57 39.17 -16.28
CA SER A 11 2.93 38.94 -16.78
C SER A 11 3.76 38.40 -15.63
N VAL A 12 4.23 37.17 -15.74
CA VAL A 12 4.99 36.48 -14.68
C VAL A 12 6.22 35.86 -15.31
N TYR A 13 7.36 35.96 -14.62
CA TYR A 13 8.57 35.26 -15.02
C TYR A 13 8.55 33.83 -14.46
N LEU A 14 8.82 32.85 -15.32
CA LEU A 14 8.98 31.46 -14.94
C LEU A 14 10.42 31.05 -15.21
N ASP A 15 11.00 30.25 -14.31
CA ASP A 15 12.29 29.64 -14.58
C ASP A 15 12.22 28.80 -15.86
N PRO A 16 13.27 28.81 -16.71
CA PRO A 16 13.24 28.11 -18.00
C PRO A 16 12.82 26.63 -17.90
N PRO A 17 13.28 25.84 -16.91
CA PRO A 17 12.81 24.46 -16.74
C PRO A 17 11.30 24.35 -16.47
N VAL A 18 10.73 25.26 -15.69
CA VAL A 18 9.30 25.29 -15.38
C VAL A 18 8.48 25.63 -16.62
N MET A 19 8.97 26.57 -17.44
CA MET A 19 8.35 26.90 -18.72
C MET A 19 8.33 25.68 -19.67
N THR A 20 9.44 24.94 -19.76
CA THR A 20 9.49 23.69 -20.55
C THR A 20 8.48 22.67 -20.04
N MET A 21 8.39 22.46 -18.72
CA MET A 21 7.40 21.56 -18.14
C MET A 21 5.96 21.96 -18.46
N LEU A 22 5.64 23.26 -18.42
CA LEU A 22 4.32 23.77 -18.77
C LEU A 22 3.98 23.52 -20.24
N VAL A 23 4.93 23.79 -21.14
CA VAL A 23 4.79 23.55 -22.59
C VAL A 23 4.53 22.07 -22.87
N ASP A 24 5.34 21.19 -22.30
CA ASP A 24 5.22 19.74 -22.48
C ASP A 24 3.89 19.22 -21.92
N TYR A 25 3.48 19.69 -20.74
CA TYR A 25 2.24 19.28 -20.11
C TYR A 25 1.02 19.72 -20.93
N ALA A 26 1.04 20.94 -21.46
CA ALA A 26 -0.01 21.49 -22.31
C ALA A 26 -0.10 20.73 -23.65
N ALA A 27 1.04 20.44 -24.28
CA ALA A 27 1.12 19.70 -25.53
C ALA A 27 0.57 18.27 -25.40
N ARG A 28 0.93 17.55 -24.33
CA ARG A 28 0.43 16.19 -24.07
C ARG A 28 -1.09 16.10 -23.89
N ARG A 29 -1.75 17.22 -23.58
CA ARG A 29 -3.20 17.29 -23.34
C ARG A 29 -3.97 18.03 -24.43
N GLU A 30 -3.27 18.53 -25.46
CA GLU A 30 -3.85 19.37 -26.52
C GLU A 30 -4.58 20.61 -25.95
N GLN A 31 -4.03 21.19 -24.88
CA GLN A 31 -4.60 22.34 -24.16
C GLN A 31 -3.68 23.56 -24.25
N SER A 32 -4.24 24.77 -24.12
CA SER A 32 -3.43 25.99 -24.13
C SER A 32 -2.65 26.18 -22.83
N GLN A 33 -1.42 26.68 -22.91
CA GLN A 33 -0.59 26.95 -21.73
C GLN A 33 -1.28 27.89 -20.74
N SER A 34 -1.98 28.91 -21.24
CA SER A 34 -2.75 29.84 -20.40
C SER A 34 -3.88 29.14 -19.64
N MET A 35 -4.56 28.16 -20.24
CA MET A 35 -5.60 27.39 -19.56
C MET A 35 -5.00 26.46 -18.50
N ILE A 36 -3.88 25.79 -18.80
CA ILE A 36 -3.17 24.97 -17.81
C ILE A 36 -2.68 25.83 -16.64
N ALA A 37 -2.07 26.98 -16.93
CA ALA A 37 -1.55 27.89 -15.92
C ALA A 37 -2.65 28.44 -15.01
N GLU A 38 -3.77 28.88 -15.59
CA GLU A 38 -4.94 29.34 -14.82
C GLU A 38 -5.50 28.22 -13.94
N ALA A 39 -5.66 27.00 -14.47
CA ALA A 39 -6.15 25.87 -13.70
C ALA A 39 -5.19 25.49 -12.57
N ALA A 40 -3.88 25.54 -12.81
CA ALA A 40 -2.87 25.28 -11.79
C ALA A 40 -2.91 26.34 -10.68
N ILE A 41 -2.99 27.63 -11.03
CA ILE A 41 -3.11 28.73 -10.07
C ILE A 41 -4.41 28.62 -9.27
N ALA A 42 -5.54 28.39 -9.94
CA ALA A 42 -6.82 28.22 -9.27
C ALA A 42 -6.83 27.01 -8.33
N SER A 43 -6.22 25.90 -8.73
CA SER A 43 -6.07 24.71 -7.88
C SER A 43 -5.14 24.98 -6.69
N PHE A 44 -4.07 25.75 -6.86
CA PHE A 44 -3.13 26.07 -5.79
C PHE A 44 -3.75 27.01 -4.75
N LEU A 45 -4.60 27.94 -5.18
CA LEU A 45 -5.26 28.91 -4.31
C LEU A 45 -6.59 28.41 -3.71
N SER A 46 -7.00 27.18 -4.00
CA SER A 46 -8.28 26.63 -3.53
C SER A 46 -8.14 25.97 -2.16
N PRO A 47 -8.92 26.38 -1.14
CA PRO A 47 -8.96 25.71 0.17
C PRO A 47 -9.31 24.22 0.08
N ASP A 48 -10.18 23.88 -0.87
CA ASP A 48 -10.61 22.49 -1.14
C ASP A 48 -9.46 21.56 -1.54
N ALA A 49 -8.37 22.08 -2.13
CA ALA A 49 -7.31 21.21 -2.64
C ALA A 49 -6.54 20.53 -1.51
N ASP A 50 -6.27 21.28 -0.44
CA ASP A 50 -5.60 20.76 0.75
C ASP A 50 -6.55 19.86 1.56
N GLU A 51 -7.80 20.29 1.78
CA GLU A 51 -8.82 19.48 2.45
C GLU A 51 -9.08 18.14 1.75
N ARG A 52 -9.14 18.13 0.40
CA ARG A 52 -9.33 16.89 -0.37
C ARG A 52 -8.11 15.98 -0.29
N ARG A 53 -6.89 16.53 -0.24
CA ARG A 53 -5.66 15.76 -0.08
C ARG A 53 -5.60 15.13 1.30
N GLU A 54 -5.88 15.91 2.34
CA GLU A 54 -5.94 15.41 3.72
C GLU A 54 -7.00 14.32 3.87
N ALA A 55 -8.22 14.55 3.37
CA ALA A 55 -9.29 13.55 3.42
C ALA A 55 -8.92 12.24 2.68
N ALA A 56 -8.22 12.33 1.54
CA ALA A 56 -7.75 11.16 0.81
C ALA A 56 -6.67 10.38 1.60
N ILE A 57 -5.78 11.09 2.30
CA ILE A 57 -4.76 10.48 3.16
C ILE A 57 -5.43 9.81 4.36
N SER A 58 -6.31 10.50 5.08
CA SER A 58 -7.05 9.94 6.22
C SER A 58 -7.82 8.69 5.82
N LYS A 59 -8.54 8.72 4.68
CA LYS A 59 -9.26 7.54 4.17
C LYS A 59 -8.33 6.36 3.87
N ARG A 60 -7.12 6.61 3.35
CA ARG A 60 -6.12 5.56 3.12
C ARG A 60 -5.59 4.99 4.43
N LEU A 61 -5.34 5.83 5.43
CA LEU A 61 -4.93 5.41 6.76
C LEU A 61 -6.01 4.55 7.43
N ASP A 62 -7.27 4.96 7.38
CA ASP A 62 -8.40 4.17 7.88
C ASP A 62 -8.50 2.79 7.20
N GLN A 63 -8.22 2.74 5.89
CA GLN A 63 -8.21 1.48 5.16
C GLN A 63 -7.06 0.56 5.60
N VAL A 64 -5.87 1.11 5.86
CA VAL A 64 -4.72 0.37 6.37
C VAL A 64 -5.02 -0.15 7.77
N ASP A 65 -5.55 0.69 8.65
CA ASP A 65 -5.90 0.31 10.03
C ASP A 65 -6.88 -0.88 10.06
N ARG A 66 -7.96 -0.81 9.26
CA ARG A 66 -8.90 -1.93 9.11
C ARG A 66 -8.27 -3.21 8.58
N ARG A 67 -7.23 -3.11 7.74
CA ARG A 67 -6.49 -4.28 7.24
C ARG A 67 -5.60 -4.85 8.34
N LEU A 68 -4.95 -4.00 9.13
CA LEU A 68 -4.14 -4.41 10.27
C LEU A 68 -4.97 -5.13 11.33
N THR A 69 -6.12 -4.58 11.74
CA THR A 69 -7.00 -5.24 12.72
C THR A 69 -7.45 -6.63 12.24
N ARG A 70 -7.75 -6.77 10.95
CA ARG A 70 -8.11 -8.08 10.37
C ARG A 70 -6.92 -9.04 10.41
N GLN A 71 -5.73 -8.55 10.06
CA GLN A 71 -4.51 -9.34 10.07
C GLN A 71 -4.14 -9.80 11.49
N GLU A 72 -4.28 -8.92 12.49
CA GLU A 72 -4.08 -9.28 13.90
C GLU A 72 -5.01 -10.39 14.34
N ARG A 73 -6.30 -10.30 13.98
CA ARG A 73 -7.28 -11.36 14.25
C ARG A 73 -6.90 -12.67 13.57
N ASP A 74 -6.55 -12.63 12.29
CA ASP A 74 -6.22 -13.82 11.52
C ASP A 74 -4.92 -14.47 12.04
N ILE A 75 -3.94 -13.67 12.51
CA ILE A 75 -2.75 -14.15 13.22
C ILE A 75 -3.14 -14.80 14.55
N GLY A 76 -4.03 -14.18 15.33
CA GLY A 76 -4.54 -14.77 16.57
C GLY A 76 -5.13 -16.16 16.36
N ILE A 77 -5.99 -16.30 15.34
CA ILE A 77 -6.59 -17.60 14.96
C ILE A 77 -5.51 -18.61 14.57
N ALA A 78 -4.48 -18.20 13.81
CA ALA A 78 -3.39 -19.08 13.41
C ALA A 78 -2.59 -19.58 14.63
N VAL A 79 -2.29 -18.69 15.58
CA VAL A 79 -1.58 -19.03 16.83
C VAL A 79 -2.41 -19.99 17.69
N GLU A 80 -3.70 -19.71 17.87
CA GLU A 80 -4.61 -20.60 18.61
C GLU A 80 -4.69 -21.98 17.95
N THR A 81 -4.81 -22.03 16.63
CA THR A 81 -4.84 -23.28 15.86
C THR A 81 -3.55 -24.07 16.05
N LEU A 82 -2.38 -23.42 16.00
CA LEU A 82 -1.09 -24.06 16.25
C LEU A 82 -0.99 -24.59 17.68
N ALA A 83 -1.44 -23.82 18.67
CA ALA A 83 -1.44 -24.26 20.07
C ALA A 83 -2.31 -25.51 20.26
N VAL A 84 -3.50 -25.55 19.65
CA VAL A 84 -4.39 -26.72 19.66
C VAL A 84 -3.73 -27.90 18.96
N PHE A 85 -3.10 -27.68 17.81
CA PHE A 85 -2.37 -28.73 17.08
C PHE A 85 -1.23 -29.32 17.92
N VAL A 86 -0.39 -28.49 18.55
CA VAL A 86 0.71 -28.94 19.42
C VAL A 86 0.18 -29.75 20.60
N ARG A 87 -0.89 -29.27 21.24
CA ARG A 87 -1.53 -30.00 22.35
C ARG A 87 -2.06 -31.36 21.89
N PHE A 88 -2.75 -31.41 20.76
CA PHE A 88 -3.24 -32.65 20.18
C PHE A 88 -2.07 -33.60 19.87
N TRP A 89 -1.03 -33.10 19.21
CA TRP A 89 0.15 -33.88 18.85
C TRP A 89 0.83 -34.50 20.08
N LEU A 90 1.02 -33.75 21.16
CA LEU A 90 1.59 -34.26 22.41
C LEU A 90 0.68 -35.30 23.08
N ALA A 91 -0.65 -35.16 22.96
CA ALA A 91 -1.59 -36.10 23.55
C ALA A 91 -1.67 -37.43 22.79
N THR A 92 -1.49 -37.42 21.46
CA THR A 92 -1.68 -38.60 20.61
C THR A 92 -0.40 -39.26 20.14
N THR A 93 0.77 -38.64 20.35
CA THR A 93 2.05 -39.17 19.87
C THR A 93 2.85 -39.78 21.02
N PRO A 94 2.86 -41.11 21.17
CA PRO A 94 3.63 -41.77 22.22
C PRO A 94 5.14 -41.65 21.98
N ALA A 95 5.91 -41.63 23.07
CA ALA A 95 7.37 -41.64 22.98
C ALA A 95 7.86 -42.97 22.39
N LEU A 96 8.77 -42.90 21.42
CA LEU A 96 9.38 -44.07 20.80
C LEU A 96 10.59 -44.56 21.62
N PRO A 97 10.88 -45.87 21.62
CA PRO A 97 12.14 -46.40 22.16
C PRO A 97 13.36 -45.81 21.44
N GLU A 98 14.49 -45.66 22.13
CA GLU A 98 15.63 -44.85 21.66
C GLU A 98 16.14 -45.18 20.24
N PRO A 99 16.23 -46.45 19.80
CA PRO A 99 16.63 -46.75 18.41
C PRO A 99 15.62 -46.26 17.36
N ALA A 100 14.32 -46.39 17.66
CA ALA A 100 13.25 -45.91 16.78
C ALA A 100 13.09 -44.37 16.84
N ALA A 101 13.37 -43.76 17.99
CA ALA A 101 13.36 -42.31 18.17
C ALA A 101 14.46 -41.64 17.34
N GLN A 102 15.67 -42.19 17.31
CA GLN A 102 16.77 -41.66 16.48
C GLN A 102 16.43 -41.72 14.99
N ALA A 103 15.91 -42.86 14.50
CA ALA A 103 15.48 -43.01 13.11
C ALA A 103 14.34 -42.04 12.74
N ALA A 104 13.36 -41.87 13.64
CA ALA A 104 12.26 -40.93 13.45
C ALA A 104 12.73 -39.46 13.39
N ARG A 105 13.67 -39.07 14.28
CA ARG A 105 14.28 -37.73 14.28
C ARG A 105 15.04 -37.45 12.98
N ALA A 106 15.84 -38.41 12.51
CA ALA A 106 16.56 -38.29 11.23
C ALA A 106 15.60 -38.09 10.05
N LYS A 107 14.50 -38.85 10.00
CA LYS A 107 13.49 -38.70 8.93
C LYS A 107 12.70 -37.39 9.05
N ALA A 108 12.45 -36.90 10.27
CA ALA A 108 11.81 -35.62 10.49
C ALA A 108 12.67 -34.45 9.99
N ALA A 109 13.99 -34.49 10.26
CA ALA A 109 14.92 -33.50 9.74
C ALA A 109 14.95 -33.48 8.20
N GLU A 110 15.02 -34.64 7.54
CA GLU A 110 14.94 -34.74 6.08
C GLU A 110 13.64 -34.15 5.52
N ARG A 111 12.49 -34.44 6.15
CA ARG A 111 11.19 -33.87 5.75
C ARG A 111 11.13 -32.37 5.95
N TYR A 112 11.74 -31.84 7.01
CA TYR A 112 11.78 -30.41 7.28
C TYR A 112 12.63 -29.68 6.25
N GLU A 113 13.82 -30.19 5.92
CA GLU A 113 14.67 -29.63 4.85
C GLU A 113 13.96 -29.63 3.49
N ALA A 114 13.26 -30.73 3.15
CA ALA A 114 12.47 -30.80 1.92
C ALA A 114 11.31 -29.78 1.91
N PHE A 115 10.66 -29.58 3.06
CA PHE A 115 9.61 -28.58 3.23
C PHE A 115 10.14 -27.15 3.06
N VAL A 116 11.25 -26.81 3.73
CA VAL A 116 11.90 -25.49 3.59
C VAL A 116 12.31 -25.24 2.14
N THR A 117 12.94 -26.22 1.50
CA THR A 117 13.33 -26.14 0.07
C THR A 117 12.13 -25.89 -0.85
N ALA A 118 10.97 -26.49 -0.56
CA ALA A 118 9.76 -26.31 -1.36
C ALA A 118 9.11 -24.91 -1.18
N LEU A 119 9.39 -24.22 -0.08
CA LEU A 119 8.86 -22.87 0.20
C LEU A 119 9.71 -21.75 -0.42
N GLY A 120 10.96 -22.02 -0.82
CA GLY A 120 11.85 -21.08 -1.51
C GLY A 120 12.90 -20.45 -0.60
#